data_AF-A0A2V9M1V1-F1
#
_entry.id   AF-A0A2V9M1V1-F1
#
_cell.length_a   1.000
_cell.length_b   1.000
_cell.length_c   1.000
_cell.angle_alpha   90.00
_cell.angle_beta   90.00
_cell.angle_gamma   90.00
#
_symmetry.space_group_name_H-M   'P 1'
#
loop_
_entity.id
_entity.type
_entity.pdbx_description
1 polymer ?
#
loop_
_entity_poly.entity_id
_entity_poly.type
_entity_poly.pdbx_seq_one_letter_code
_entity_poly.pdbx_strand_id
1 'polypeptide(L)'
;MGRSGSLPRGLAKVHPRYKTPANAIWFQTFLTLAIGLGLGFWIGPDQEFYLMGVAVTLGLVFVYSAGNLGVYRFYRIERRSEFNPLLHLVFPLLSTVALIWVGYKSIVPLPPSPVMFAPMLVGVWLLLGIGVLLALRRSGTEEWM
;
A
#
# COMPACT_ATOMS: atom_id res chain seq x y z
N MET A 1 0.75 -12.40 -6.65
CA MET A 1 1.36 -11.34 -7.48
C MET A 1 2.36 -11.91 -8.49
N GLY A 2 3.54 -12.39 -8.08
CA GLY A 2 4.52 -12.96 -9.05
C GLY A 2 4.01 -14.18 -9.82
N ARG A 3 3.36 -15.13 -9.15
CA ARG A 3 2.73 -16.31 -9.78
C ARG A 3 1.53 -15.94 -10.65
N SER A 4 0.82 -14.88 -10.27
CA SER A 4 -0.43 -14.45 -10.88
C SER A 4 -0.21 -13.46 -12.03
N GLY A 5 1.02 -13.36 -12.56
CA GLY A 5 1.36 -12.50 -13.71
C GLY A 5 1.33 -10.99 -13.45
N SER A 6 0.98 -10.54 -12.24
CA SER A 6 0.83 -9.11 -11.93
C SER A 6 2.15 -8.38 -11.66
N LEU A 7 3.27 -9.09 -11.66
CA LEU A 7 4.62 -8.54 -11.56
C LEU A 7 5.49 -8.98 -12.74
N PRO A 8 6.53 -8.20 -13.10
CA PRO A 8 7.51 -8.62 -14.10
C PRO A 8 8.08 -10.01 -13.81
N ARG A 9 8.19 -10.85 -14.85
CA ARG A 9 8.64 -12.27 -14.72
C ARG A 9 9.98 -12.42 -13.98
N GLY A 10 10.87 -11.44 -14.08
CA GLY A 10 12.14 -11.43 -13.35
C GLY A 10 11.98 -11.37 -11.83
N LEU A 11 10.98 -10.65 -11.31
CA LEU A 11 10.69 -10.56 -9.87
C LEU A 11 9.93 -11.79 -9.36
N ALA A 12 9.24 -12.50 -10.25
CA ALA A 12 8.56 -13.75 -9.92
C ALA A 12 9.51 -14.97 -9.86
N LYS A 13 10.78 -14.82 -10.28
CA LYS A 13 11.75 -15.92 -10.31
C LYS A 13 12.18 -16.29 -8.90
N VAL A 14 12.05 -17.59 -8.60
CA VAL A 14 12.41 -18.17 -7.30
C VAL A 14 13.66 -19.03 -7.45
N HIS A 15 14.56 -18.98 -6.47
CA HIS A 15 15.80 -19.76 -6.46
C HIS A 15 15.50 -21.27 -6.49
N PRO A 16 16.09 -22.06 -7.42
CA PRO A 16 15.73 -23.47 -7.59
C PRO A 16 15.90 -24.32 -6.33
N ARG A 17 16.96 -24.08 -5.56
CA ARG A 17 17.34 -24.85 -4.37
C ARG A 17 16.76 -24.32 -3.06
N TYR A 18 16.74 -23.00 -2.88
CA TYR A 18 16.40 -22.36 -1.59
C TYR A 18 14.96 -21.84 -1.56
N LYS A 19 14.28 -21.88 -2.71
CA LYS A 19 12.90 -21.40 -2.88
C LYS A 19 12.70 -19.94 -2.44
N THR A 20 13.75 -19.13 -2.48
CA THR A 20 13.73 -17.70 -2.16
C THR A 20 13.59 -16.83 -3.41
N PRO A 21 12.78 -15.75 -3.40
CA PRO A 21 12.65 -14.82 -4.51
C PRO A 21 13.80 -13.81 -4.53
N ALA A 22 15.04 -14.28 -4.79
CA ALA A 22 16.26 -13.48 -4.66
C ALA A 22 16.23 -12.14 -5.41
N ASN A 23 15.65 -12.11 -6.62
CA ASN A 23 15.55 -10.88 -7.41
C ASN A 23 14.64 -9.83 -6.74
N ALA A 24 13.52 -10.26 -6.15
CA ALA A 24 12.62 -9.38 -5.43
C ALA A 24 13.27 -8.84 -4.15
N ILE A 25 14.04 -9.68 -3.45
CA ILE A 25 14.80 -9.26 -2.27
C ILE A 25 15.82 -8.20 -2.66
N TRP A 26 16.66 -8.44 -3.67
CA TRP A 26 17.64 -7.45 -4.13
C TRP A 26 16.99 -6.15 -4.56
N PHE A 27 15.92 -6.22 -5.35
CA PHE A 27 15.18 -5.03 -5.77
C PHE A 27 14.67 -4.23 -4.56
N GLN A 28 14.04 -4.89 -3.58
CA GLN A 28 13.57 -4.25 -2.36
C GLN A 28 14.73 -3.65 -1.57
N THR A 29 15.83 -4.39 -1.39
CA THR A 29 17.01 -3.92 -0.66
C THR A 29 17.59 -2.67 -1.31
N PHE A 30 17.81 -2.66 -2.62
CA PHE A 30 18.34 -1.49 -3.32
C PHE A 30 17.38 -0.32 -3.26
N LEU A 31 16.08 -0.56 -3.41
CA LEU A 31 15.07 0.50 -3.31
C LEU A 31 15.05 1.11 -1.90
N THR A 32 15.05 0.28 -0.86
CA THR A 32 15.09 0.73 0.53
C THR A 32 16.37 1.47 0.87
N LEU A 33 17.54 1.00 0.41
CA LEU A 33 18.81 1.70 0.63
C LEU A 33 18.88 3.01 -0.16
N ALA A 34 18.40 3.05 -1.40
CA ALA A 34 18.40 4.26 -2.22
C ALA A 34 17.49 5.33 -1.63
N ILE A 35 16.28 4.95 -1.18
CA ILE A 35 15.36 5.87 -0.51
C ILE A 35 15.93 6.27 0.86
N GLY A 36 16.30 5.28 1.67
CA GLY A 36 16.83 5.43 3.03
C GLY A 36 18.05 6.34 3.10
N LEU A 37 19.12 5.94 2.43
CA LEU A 37 20.37 6.69 2.46
C LEU A 37 20.29 7.96 1.60
N GLY A 38 19.56 7.91 0.48
CA GLY A 38 19.46 9.04 -0.44
C GLY A 38 18.66 10.21 0.15
N LEU A 39 17.45 9.94 0.65
CA LEU A 39 16.64 10.98 1.31
C LEU A 39 17.26 11.37 2.65
N GLY A 40 17.73 10.43 3.45
CA GLY A 40 18.40 10.72 4.72
C GLY A 40 19.61 11.65 4.55
N PHE A 41 20.40 11.48 3.49
CA PHE A 41 21.51 12.38 3.17
C PHE A 41 21.03 13.78 2.70
N TRP A 42 19.90 13.85 2.00
CA TRP A 42 19.40 15.11 1.44
C TRP A 42 18.66 15.98 2.46
N ILE A 43 17.74 15.40 3.24
CA ILE A 43 16.86 16.15 4.15
C ILE A 43 17.16 15.93 5.63
N GLY A 44 18.12 15.05 5.95
CA GLY A 44 18.43 14.63 7.31
C GLY A 44 17.61 13.39 7.73
N PRO A 45 18.20 12.51 8.55
CA PRO A 45 17.58 11.22 8.91
C PRO A 45 16.31 11.39 9.77
N ASP A 46 16.22 12.46 10.57
CA ASP A 46 15.04 12.78 11.37
C ASP A 46 13.87 13.20 10.48
N GLN A 47 14.09 14.12 9.54
CA GLN A 47 13.05 14.58 8.61
C GLN A 47 12.60 13.47 7.67
N GLU A 48 13.53 12.63 7.22
CA GLU A 48 13.20 11.44 6.45
C GLU A 48 12.30 10.48 7.22
N PHE A 49 12.63 10.18 8.49
CA PHE A 49 11.81 9.33 9.34
C PHE A 49 10.38 9.87 9.47
N TYR A 50 10.23 11.19 9.70
CA TYR A 50 8.90 11.80 9.78
C TYR A 50 8.15 11.78 8.44
N LEU A 51 8.83 12.10 7.34
CA LEU A 51 8.26 12.08 5.99
C LEU A 51 7.72 10.68 5.65
N MET A 52 8.54 9.65 5.84
CA MET A 52 8.16 8.26 5.59
C MET A 52 7.10 7.76 6.57
N GLY A 53 7.17 8.19 7.84
CA GLY A 53 6.17 7.88 8.84
C GLY A 53 4.77 8.36 8.42
N VAL A 54 4.66 9.62 7.97
CA VAL A 54 3.38 10.17 7.47
C VAL A 54 2.98 9.47 6.16
N ALA A 55 3.91 9.25 5.23
CA ALA A 55 3.61 8.61 3.95
C ALA A 55 3.08 7.17 4.13
N VAL A 56 3.75 6.36 4.96
CA VAL A 56 3.31 5.00 5.29
C VAL A 56 1.97 5.03 6.01
N THR A 57 1.77 5.94 6.96
CA THR A 57 0.49 6.08 7.68
C THR A 57 -0.65 6.32 6.71
N LEU A 58 -0.52 7.29 5.79
CA LEU A 58 -1.55 7.58 4.79
C LEU A 58 -1.78 6.41 3.83
N GLY A 59 -0.72 5.72 3.42
CA GLY A 59 -0.81 4.51 2.61
C GLY A 59 -1.58 3.38 3.32
N LEU A 60 -1.30 3.15 4.61
CA LEU A 60 -1.99 2.15 5.42
C LEU A 60 -3.45 2.49 5.67
N VAL A 61 -3.78 3.77 5.89
CA VAL A 61 -5.17 4.25 5.98
C VAL A 61 -5.93 3.81 4.73
N PHE A 62 -5.38 4.09 3.53
CA PHE A 62 -6.01 3.68 2.28
C PHE A 62 -6.17 2.16 2.15
N VAL A 63 -5.09 1.40 2.36
CA VAL A 63 -5.09 -0.06 2.18
C VAL A 63 -6.05 -0.76 3.16
N TYR A 64 -6.04 -0.37 4.44
CA TYR A 64 -6.93 -0.97 5.43
C TYR A 64 -8.38 -0.54 5.26
N SER A 65 -8.66 0.71 4.89
CA SER A 65 -10.02 1.11 4.53
C SER A 65 -10.56 0.36 3.31
N ALA A 66 -9.71 0.14 2.29
CA ALA A 66 -10.08 -0.66 1.14
C ALA A 66 -10.34 -2.13 1.52
N GLY A 67 -9.52 -2.70 2.41
CA GLY A 67 -9.73 -4.04 2.96
C GLY A 67 -11.04 -4.17 3.75
N ASN A 68 -11.32 -3.21 4.63
CA ASN A 68 -12.57 -3.13 5.38
C ASN A 68 -13.80 -3.08 4.47
N LEU A 69 -13.75 -2.26 3.42
CA LEU A 69 -14.79 -2.19 2.40
C LEU A 69 -14.91 -3.51 1.64
N GLY A 70 -13.80 -4.16 1.32
CA GLY A 70 -13.74 -5.46 0.66
C GLY A 70 -14.45 -6.55 1.46
N VAL A 71 -14.16 -6.66 2.77
CA VAL A 71 -14.83 -7.62 3.67
C VAL A 71 -16.33 -7.36 3.73
N TYR A 72 -16.74 -6.10 3.93
CA TYR A 72 -18.15 -5.74 3.95
C TYR A 72 -18.84 -6.15 2.63
N ARG A 73 -18.24 -5.80 1.48
CA ARG A 73 -18.80 -6.10 0.16
C ARG A 73 -18.90 -7.60 -0.08
N PHE A 74 -17.85 -8.35 0.23
CA PHE A 74 -17.78 -9.80 0.03
C PHE A 74 -18.88 -10.56 0.78
N TYR A 75 -19.06 -10.28 2.07
CA TYR A 75 -20.12 -10.93 2.84
C TYR A 75 -21.52 -10.38 2.52
N ARG A 76 -21.62 -9.18 1.96
CA ARG A 76 -22.90 -8.61 1.53
C ARG A 76 -23.37 -9.06 0.16
N ILE A 77 -22.47 -9.50 -0.73
CA ILE A 77 -22.82 -9.86 -2.10
C ILE A 77 -22.65 -11.37 -2.29
N GLU A 78 -21.45 -11.91 -2.08
CA GLU A 78 -21.13 -13.30 -2.38
C GLU A 78 -21.47 -14.28 -1.24
N ARG A 79 -21.31 -13.87 0.03
CA ARG A 79 -21.49 -14.73 1.22
C ARG A 79 -22.57 -14.23 2.18
N ARG A 80 -23.74 -13.88 1.64
CA ARG A 80 -24.85 -13.30 2.41
C ARG A 80 -25.32 -14.14 3.59
N SER A 81 -25.32 -15.46 3.47
CA SER A 81 -25.73 -16.39 4.53
C SER A 81 -24.78 -16.38 5.74
N GLU A 82 -23.54 -15.93 5.56
CA GLU A 82 -22.50 -15.87 6.60
C GLU A 82 -22.32 -14.44 7.13
N PHE A 83 -23.20 -13.50 6.74
CA PHE A 83 -23.07 -12.09 7.13
C PHE A 83 -23.35 -11.89 8.62
N ASN A 84 -22.30 -11.59 9.38
CA ASN A 84 -22.40 -11.12 10.75
C ASN A 84 -22.27 -9.59 10.80
N PRO A 85 -23.32 -8.83 11.18
CA PRO A 85 -23.26 -7.36 11.23
C PRO A 85 -22.15 -6.81 12.12
N LEU A 86 -21.80 -7.50 13.21
CA LEU A 86 -20.75 -7.06 14.12
C LEU A 86 -19.36 -7.18 13.45
N LEU A 87 -19.06 -8.35 12.89
CA LEU A 87 -17.75 -8.64 12.29
C LEU A 87 -17.56 -8.01 10.91
N HIS A 88 -18.62 -7.91 10.11
CA HIS A 88 -18.52 -7.52 8.71
C HIS A 88 -19.01 -6.11 8.42
N LEU A 89 -19.60 -5.41 9.39
CA LEU A 89 -20.00 -4.01 9.26
C LEU A 89 -19.48 -3.13 10.41
N VAL A 90 -19.78 -3.46 11.67
CA VAL A 90 -19.44 -2.58 12.81
C VAL A 90 -17.93 -2.45 12.98
N PHE A 91 -17.19 -3.56 13.09
CA PHE A 91 -15.73 -3.51 13.22
C PHE A 91 -15.03 -2.85 12.03
N PRO A 92 -15.33 -3.21 10.76
CA PRO A 92 -14.77 -2.53 9.59
C PRO A 92 -15.07 -1.04 9.55
N LEU A 93 -16.29 -0.62 9.94
CA LEU A 93 -16.68 0.79 9.95
C LEU A 93 -15.94 1.57 11.04
N LEU A 94 -15.90 1.06 12.28
CA LEU A 94 -15.19 1.69 13.39
C LEU A 94 -13.69 1.82 13.09
N SER A 95 -13.09 0.75 12.56
CA SER A 95 -11.69 0.75 12.12
C SER A 95 -11.46 1.82 11.05
N THR A 96 -12.33 1.90 10.04
CA THR A 96 -12.21 2.89 8.95
C THR A 96 -12.32 4.32 9.46
N VAL A 97 -13.27 4.60 10.37
CA VAL A 97 -13.42 5.94 10.98
C VAL A 97 -12.17 6.30 11.79
N ALA A 98 -11.63 5.38 12.59
CA ALA A 98 -10.42 5.61 13.34
C ALA A 98 -9.20 5.86 12.43
N LEU A 99 -9.07 5.11 11.34
CA LEU A 99 -8.00 5.29 10.36
C LEU A 99 -8.11 6.65 9.63
N ILE A 100 -9.31 7.06 9.24
CA ILE A 100 -9.54 8.39 8.65
C ILE A 100 -9.16 9.49 9.64
N TRP A 101 -9.51 9.32 10.92
CA TRP A 101 -9.11 10.27 11.97
C TRP A 101 -7.58 10.37 12.12
N VAL A 102 -6.88 9.22 12.13
CA VAL A 102 -5.40 9.19 12.15
C VAL A 102 -4.83 9.87 10.91
N GLY A 103 -5.38 9.60 9.73
CA GLY A 103 -5.01 10.25 8.48
C GLY A 103 -5.16 11.77 8.56
N TYR A 104 -6.31 12.25 9.05
CA TYR A 104 -6.58 13.67 9.26
C TYR A 104 -5.57 14.31 10.22
N LYS A 105 -5.33 13.68 11.37
CA LYS A 105 -4.36 14.17 12.37
C LYS A 105 -2.91 14.14 11.87
N SER A 106 -2.60 13.32 10.87
CA SER A 106 -1.29 13.27 10.24
C SER A 106 -1.02 14.44 9.29
N ILE A 107 -2.08 15.17 8.86
CA ILE A 107 -1.97 16.28 7.90
C ILE A 107 -2.51 17.61 8.44
N VAL A 108 -3.19 17.64 9.58
CA VAL A 108 -3.76 18.86 10.18
C VAL A 108 -3.29 19.06 11.64
N PRO A 109 -2.55 20.15 11.95
CA PRO A 109 -2.02 21.14 11.01
C PRO A 109 -0.98 20.54 10.05
N LEU A 110 -0.79 21.16 8.89
CA LEU A 110 0.15 20.66 7.89
C LEU A 110 1.57 20.64 8.50
N PRO A 111 2.29 19.51 8.46
CA PRO A 111 3.65 19.44 8.97
C PRO A 111 4.56 20.48 8.30
N PRO A 112 5.66 20.91 8.94
CA PRO A 112 6.64 21.76 8.28
C PRO A 112 7.31 21.06 7.09
N SER A 113 7.90 21.84 6.19
CA SER A 113 8.73 21.31 5.10
C SER A 113 9.94 20.55 5.68
N PRO A 114 10.29 19.36 5.15
CA PRO A 114 9.77 18.72 3.93
C PRO A 114 8.61 17.73 4.16
N VAL A 115 8.23 17.45 5.42
CA VAL A 115 7.21 16.43 5.76
C VAL A 115 5.84 16.74 5.14
N MET A 116 5.54 18.01 4.89
CA MET A 116 4.34 18.46 4.17
C MET A 116 4.12 17.79 2.80
N PHE A 117 5.17 17.27 2.17
CA PHE A 117 5.09 16.61 0.86
C PHE A 117 4.64 15.14 0.95
N ALA A 118 4.55 14.54 2.14
CA ALA A 118 4.13 13.15 2.30
C ALA A 118 2.75 12.83 1.66
N PRO A 119 1.69 13.66 1.81
CA PRO A 119 0.41 13.40 1.16
C PRO A 119 0.52 13.41 -0.38
N MET A 120 1.34 14.30 -0.93
CA MET A 120 1.59 14.36 -2.37
C MET A 120 2.36 13.12 -2.85
N LEU A 121 3.39 12.69 -2.11
CA LEU A 121 4.15 11.47 -2.40
C LEU A 121 3.24 10.25 -2.47
N VAL A 122 2.35 10.10 -1.47
CA VAL A 122 1.37 9.00 -1.43
C VAL A 122 0.35 9.13 -2.56
N GLY A 123 -0.13 10.34 -2.86
CA GLY A 123 -1.04 10.58 -3.99
C GLY A 123 -0.43 10.13 -5.32
N VAL A 124 0.81 10.52 -5.60
CA VAL A 124 1.54 10.09 -6.80
C VAL A 124 1.70 8.57 -6.80
N TRP A 125 2.08 7.96 -5.67
CA TRP A 125 2.25 6.52 -5.57
C TRP A 125 0.94 5.74 -5.84
N LEU A 126 -0.19 6.20 -5.30
CA LEU A 126 -1.50 5.61 -5.54
C LEU A 126 -1.91 5.75 -7.01
N LEU A 127 -1.66 6.91 -7.63
CA LEU A 127 -1.92 7.14 -9.05
C LEU A 127 -1.07 6.22 -9.94
N LEU A 128 0.20 6.00 -9.60
CA LEU A 128 1.06 5.03 -10.28
C LEU A 128 0.49 3.61 -10.15
N GLY A 129 0.04 3.22 -8.95
CA GLY A 129 -0.62 1.93 -8.72
C GLY A 129 -1.88 1.75 -9.58
N ILE A 130 -2.72 2.78 -9.68
CA ILE A 130 -3.90 2.79 -10.57
C ILE A 130 -3.46 2.69 -12.03
N GLY A 131 -2.43 3.42 -12.44
CA GLY A 131 -1.88 3.36 -13.79
C GLY A 131 -1.41 1.96 -14.17
N VAL A 132 -0.65 1.30 -13.29
CA VAL A 132 -0.21 -0.10 -13.45
C VAL A 132 -1.42 -1.04 -13.53
N LEU A 133 -2.40 -0.89 -12.65
CA LEU A 133 -3.63 -1.68 -12.66
C LEU A 133 -4.37 -1.57 -14.00
N LEU A 134 -4.54 -0.36 -14.52
CA LEU A 134 -5.22 -0.11 -15.79
C LEU A 134 -4.42 -0.65 -16.98
N ALA A 135 -3.08 -0.55 -16.95
CA ALA A 135 -2.22 -1.14 -17.97
C ALA A 135 -2.33 -2.68 -17.99
N LEU A 136 -2.31 -3.31 -16.81
CA LEU A 136 -2.47 -4.76 -16.69
C LEU A 136 -3.86 -5.21 -17.17
N ARG A 137 -4.94 -4.51 -16.80
CA ARG A 137 -6.29 -4.80 -17.32
C ARG A 137 -6.34 -4.76 -18.85
N ARG A 138 -5.73 -3.75 -19.48
CA ARG A 138 -5.71 -3.63 -20.94
C ARG A 138 -4.89 -4.72 -21.63
N SER A 139 -3.91 -5.32 -20.95
CA SER A 139 -3.05 -6.36 -21.51
C SER A 139 -3.72 -7.75 -21.61
N GLY A 140 -4.97 -7.91 -21.15
CA GLY A 140 -5.67 -9.20 -21.16
C GLY A 140 -5.14 -10.23 -20.16
N THR A 141 -4.13 -9.85 -19.37
CA THR A 141 -3.60 -10.66 -18.27
C THR A 141 -4.55 -10.54 -17.06
N GLU A 142 -5.76 -11.08 -17.18
CA GLU A 142 -6.79 -11.05 -16.12
C GLU A 142 -6.82 -12.32 -15.26
N GLU A 143 -5.92 -13.30 -15.48
CA GLU A 143 -5.85 -14.58 -14.73
C GLU A 143 -5.71 -14.45 -13.20
N TRP A 144 -5.64 -13.24 -12.66
CA TRP A 144 -5.43 -12.94 -11.24
C TRP A 144 -6.59 -12.21 -10.55
N MET A 145 -7.64 -11.80 -11.28
CA MET A 145 -8.89 -11.28 -10.71
C MET A 145 -9.92 -12.40 -10.52
#